data_AF-A0A4Q0Q9D6-F1
#
_entry.id   AF-A0A4Q0Q9D6-F1
#
_cell.length_a   1.000
_cell.length_b   1.000
_cell.length_c   1.000
_cell.angle_alpha   90.00
_cell.angle_beta   90.00
_cell.angle_gamma   90.00
#
_symmetry.space_group_name_H-M   'P 1'
#
loop_
_entity.id
_entity.type
_entity.pdbx_description
1 polymer ?
#
loop_
_entity_poly.entity_id
_entity_poly.type
_entity_poly.pdbx_seq_one_letter_code
_entity_poly.pdbx_strand_id
1 'polypeptide(L)' 'MFDVYRNGKRDFLVLTAGSAIPVACSTDRRRKSRKRVLKVSEEIRSTVQRQGYYVRSLRVIKKG' A
#
# COMPACT_ATOMS: atom_id res chain seq x y z
N MET A 1 -10.84 -8.66 1.06
CA MET A 1 -10.88 -7.35 0.37
C MET A 1 -9.72 -6.50 0.87
N PHE A 2 -9.22 -5.60 0.04
CA PHE A 2 -8.05 -4.78 0.36
C PHE A 2 -8.31 -3.30 0.08
N ASP A 3 -7.76 -2.45 0.93
CA ASP A 3 -7.70 -1.01 0.74
C ASP A 3 -6.33 -0.62 0.17
N VAL A 4 -6.33 -0.07 -1.04
CA VAL A 4 -5.12 0.40 -1.72
C VAL A 4 -5.08 1.91 -1.65
N TYR A 5 -4.04 2.43 -1.01
CA TYR A 5 -3.77 3.85 -0.94
C TYR A 5 -2.65 4.21 -1.91
N ARG A 6 -2.83 5.29 -2.65
CA ARG A 6 -1.81 5.81 -3.57
C ARG A 6 -1.34 7.19 -3.12
N ASN A 7 -0.02 7.39 -3.10
CA ASN A 7 0.59 8.71 -2.99
C ASN A 7 0.97 9.26 -4.38
N GLY A 8 1.03 10.58 -4.51
CA GLY A 8 1.46 11.29 -5.73
C GLY A 8 2.87 10.91 -6.22
N LYS A 9 3.72 10.38 -5.34
CA LYS A 9 5.08 9.89 -5.66
C LYS A 9 5.13 8.47 -6.23
N ARG A 10 4.00 7.91 -6.66
CA ARG A 10 3.84 6.53 -7.17
C ARG A 10 4.04 5.44 -6.11
N ASP A 11 3.99 5.81 -4.83
CA ASP A 11 3.98 4.84 -3.75
C ASP A 11 2.56 4.29 -3.56
N PHE A 12 2.47 2.99 -3.29
CA PHE A 12 1.22 2.31 -2.96
C PHE A 12 1.34 1.62 -1.60
N LEU A 13 0.30 1.78 -0.78
CA LEU A 13 0.10 1.03 0.45
C LEU A 13 -1.13 0.14 0.26
N VAL A 14 -1.02 -1.14 0.56
CA VAL A 14 -2.13 -2.09 0.56
C VAL A 14 -2.35 -2.57 1.98
N LEU A 15 -3.60 -2.48 2.44
CA LEU A 15 -4.07 -2.99 3.73
C LEU A 15 -5.21 -3.96 3.52
N THR A 16 -5.44 -4.84 4.50
CA THR A 16 -6.72 -5.54 4.60
C THR A 16 -7.82 -4.50 4.82
N ALA A 17 -8.97 -4.69 4.17
CA ALA A 17 -10.06 -3.74 4.27
C ALA A 17 -10.50 -3.58 5.73
N GLY A 18 -10.57 -2.33 6.20
CA GLY A 18 -10.93 -2.01 7.59
C GLY A 18 -9.78 -2.10 8.60
N SER A 19 -8.56 -2.45 8.19
CA SER A 19 -7.39 -2.39 9.07
C SER A 19 -6.93 -0.94 9.27
N ALA A 20 -6.44 -0.66 10.48
CA ALA A 20 -5.82 0.63 10.80
C ALA A 20 -4.58 0.86 9.95
N ILE A 21 -4.35 2.12 9.58
CA ILE A 21 -3.15 2.53 8.88
C ILE A 21 -1.98 2.49 9.87
N PRO A 22 -0.91 1.71 9.62
CA PRO A 22 0.24 1.66 10.51
C PRO A 22 0.91 3.03 10.63
N VAL A 23 1.32 3.41 11.84
CA VAL A 23 2.00 4.70 12.11
C VAL A 23 3.26 4.88 11.27
N ALA A 24 3.99 3.79 11.01
CA ALA A 24 5.15 3.78 10.11
C ALA A 24 4.82 4.19 8.66
N CYS A 25 3.56 4.00 8.25
CA CYS A 25 3.08 4.42 6.94
C CYS A 25 2.45 5.83 6.97
N SER A 26 2.18 6.39 8.15
CA SER A 26 1.45 7.65 8.35
C SER A 26 2.24 8.91 7.98
N THR A 27 3.54 8.77 7.74
CA THR A 27 4.44 9.87 7.36
C THR A 27 3.99 10.56 6.07
N ASP A 28 3.31 9.83 5.19
CA ASP A 28 2.74 10.39 3.96
C ASP A 28 1.26 10.73 4.17
N ARG A 29 1.02 11.78 4.97
CA ARG A 29 -0.29 12.31 5.38
C ARG A 29 -1.15 12.81 4.20
N ARG A 30 -0.70 12.62 2.95
CA ARG A 30 -1.41 12.89 1.69
C ARG A 30 -1.57 11.62 0.85
N ARG A 31 -2.18 10.57 1.39
CA ARG A 31 -2.74 9.46 0.59
C ARG A 31 -3.86 10.02 -0.31
N LYS A 32 -3.49 10.56 -1.48
CA LYS A 32 -4.39 11.29 -2.38
C LYS A 32 -5.59 10.47 -2.87
N SER A 33 -5.48 9.14 -2.86
CA SER A 33 -6.55 8.25 -3.32
C SER A 33 -6.56 6.95 -2.53
N ARG A 34 -7.76 6.56 -2.08
CA ARG A 34 -8.08 5.22 -1.55
C ARG A 34 -8.90 4.50 -2.61
N LYS A 35 -8.49 3.28 -2.97
CA LYS A 35 -9.20 2.39 -3.87
C LYS A 35 -9.40 1.05 -3.18
N ARG A 36 -10.66 0.62 -3.04
CA ARG A 36 -10.98 -0.70 -2.51
C ARG A 36 -10.93 -1.71 -3.65
N VAL A 37 -10.21 -2.81 -3.46
CA VAL A 37 -10.06 -3.88 -4.45
C VAL A 37 -10.44 -5.22 -3.84
N LEU A 38 -11.04 -6.08 -4.67
CA LEU A 38 -11.44 -7.43 -4.24
C LEU A 38 -10.24 -8.37 -4.17
N LYS A 39 -9.31 -8.25 -5.14
CA LYS A 39 -8.18 -9.16 -5.32
C LYS A 39 -6.87 -8.38 -5.43
N VAL A 40 -5.82 -8.95 -4.85
CA VAL A 40 -4.41 -8.52 -4.98
C VAL A 40 -3.56 -9.74 -5.33
N SER A 41 -2.36 -9.51 -5.84
CA SER A 41 -1.37 -10.56 -6.12
C SER A 41 -1.05 -11.39 -4.87
N GLU A 42 -0.67 -12.64 -5.06
CA GLU A 42 -0.31 -13.58 -3.98
C GLU A 42 0.79 -13.01 -3.06
N GLU A 43 1.82 -12.41 -3.65
CA GLU A 43 2.91 -11.73 -2.93
C GLU A 43 2.40 -10.65 -1.96
N ILE A 44 1.51 -9.79 -2.46
CA ILE A 44 0.89 -8.72 -1.67
C ILE A 44 0.03 -9.33 -0.58
N ARG A 45 -0.77 -10.35 -0.91
CA ARG A 45 -1.65 -11.02 0.04
C ARG A 45 -0.86 -11.65 1.18
N SER A 46 0.19 -12.41 0.85
CA SER A 46 1.06 -13.08 1.82
C SER A 46 1.75 -12.07 2.72
N THR A 47 2.25 -10.96 2.16
CA THR A 47 2.89 -9.90 2.96
C THR A 47 1.90 -9.20 3.87
N VAL A 48 0.71 -8.83 3.37
CA VAL A 48 -0.35 -8.23 4.18
C VAL A 48 -0.83 -9.19 5.28
N GLN A 49 -0.91 -10.49 5.02
CA GLN A 49 -1.25 -11.48 6.04
C GLN A 49 -0.16 -11.63 7.11
N ARG A 50 1.12 -11.57 6.71
CA ARG A 50 2.26 -11.74 7.63
C ARG A 50 2.58 -10.48 8.44
N GLN A 51 2.54 -9.32 7.81
CA GLN A 51 2.98 -8.04 8.38
C GLN A 51 1.82 -7.08 8.68
N GLY A 52 0.61 -7.38 8.22
CA GLY A 52 -0.57 -6.51 8.35
C GLY A 52 -0.67 -5.42 7.27
N TYR A 53 0.39 -5.18 6.49
CA TYR A 53 0.44 -4.18 5.43
C TYR A 53 1.47 -4.51 4.35
N TYR A 54 1.31 -3.88 3.18
CA TYR A 54 2.29 -3.94 2.09
C TYR A 54 2.53 -2.55 1.53
N VAL A 55 3.78 -2.08 1.54
CA VAL A 55 4.18 -0.81 0.93
C VAL A 55 5.13 -1.08 -0.21
N ARG A 56 4.84 -0.51 -1.38
CA ARG A 56 5.77 -0.48 -2.50
C ARG A 56 6.00 0.97 -2.91
N SER A 57 7.25 1.40 -2.80
CA SER A 57 7.69 2.66 -3.38
C SER A 57 8.15 2.40 -4.80
N LEU A 58 7.42 2.91 -5.80
CA LEU A 58 7.94 2.98 -7.16
C LEU A 58 8.89 4.17 -7.26
N ARG A 59 9.94 4.22 -6.41
CA ARG A 59 11.10 5.04 -6.71
C ARG A 59 11.49 4.63 -8.10
N VAL A 60 11.37 5.58 -9.04
CA VAL A 60 11.87 5.37 -10.39
C VAL A 60 13.35 5.06 -10.17
N ILE A 61 13.71 3.78 -10.26
CA ILE A 61 15.08 3.41 -10.49
C ILE A 61 15.32 4.03 -11.86
N LYS A 62 15.92 5.22 -11.87
CA LYS A 62 16.53 5.80 -13.04
C LYS A 62 17.64 4.82 -13.35
N LYS A 63 17.34 3.78 -14.13
CA LYS A 63 18.37 2.99 -14.80
C LYS A 63 19.09 4.01 -15.67
N GLY A 64 20.31 4.36 -15.24
CA GLY A 64 21.22 5.19 -16.02
C GLY A 64 21.57 4.50 -17.34
#